data_AF-W4KFY1-F1
#
_entry.id   AF-W4KFY1-F1
#
_cell.length_a   1.000
_cell.length_b   1.000
_cell.length_c   1.000
_cell.angle_alpha   90.00
_cell.angle_beta   90.00
_cell.angle_gamma   90.00
#
_symmetry.space_group_name_H-M   'P 1'
#
loop_
_entity.id
_entity.type
_entity.pdbx_description
1 polymer ?
#
loop_
_entity_poly.entity_id
_entity_poly.type
_entity_poly.pdbx_seq_one_letter_code
_entity_poly.pdbx_strand_id
1 'polypeptide(L)'
;MKAPYMMRRITHLHLVSTVSVSLLDHLLCLTHLAMTWSTGTSRTVAPLALALPTLKMLVFVVHSRAARPVREMAKGYTSMLRRKEGRVWFLETDKSKLRENWEYEGKGGPSLWDRAIRQTTNWEVSHCIL
;
A
#
# COMPACT_ATOMS: atom_id res chain seq x y z
N MET A 1 -3.88 -14.04 27.49
CA MET A 1 -3.72 -12.97 26.48
C MET A 1 -2.52 -13.28 25.58
N LYS A 2 -2.72 -13.65 24.30
CA LYS A 2 -1.63 -14.03 23.35
C LYS A 2 -1.51 -13.10 22.12
N ALA A 3 -2.49 -12.23 21.89
CA ALA A 3 -2.56 -11.38 20.70
C ALA A 3 -1.40 -10.38 20.52
N PRO A 4 -0.87 -9.70 21.58
CA PRO A 4 0.18 -8.70 21.40
C PRO A 4 1.51 -9.28 20.88
N TYR A 5 1.83 -10.52 21.26
CA TYR A 5 3.06 -11.19 20.86
C TYR A 5 3.06 -11.63 19.39
N MET A 6 1.90 -12.00 18.85
CA MET A 6 1.80 -12.41 17.45
C MET A 6 1.97 -11.22 16.49
N MET A 7 1.44 -10.05 16.85
CA MET A 7 1.51 -8.85 16.01
C MET A 7 2.94 -8.34 15.82
N ARG A 8 3.82 -8.53 16.82
CA ARG A 8 5.25 -8.16 16.73
C ARG A 8 6.02 -8.93 15.65
N ARG A 9 5.51 -10.05 15.15
CA ARG A 9 6.18 -10.84 14.10
C ARG A 9 5.72 -10.50 12.69
N ILE A 10 4.68 -9.67 12.55
CA ILE A 10 4.11 -9.32 11.26
C ILE A 10 5.02 -8.29 10.59
N THR A 11 5.68 -8.71 9.50
CA THR A 11 6.56 -7.86 8.69
C THR A 11 5.89 -7.39 7.39
N HIS A 12 4.90 -8.13 6.90
CA HIS A 12 4.15 -7.83 5.69
C HIS A 12 2.66 -7.88 6.03
N LEU A 13 1.94 -6.82 5.66
CA LEU A 13 0.50 -6.75 5.90
C LEU A 13 -0.21 -6.28 4.63
N HIS A 14 -1.26 -7.02 4.31
CA HIS A 14 -2.08 -6.85 3.13
C HIS A 14 -3.53 -6.63 3.57
N LEU A 15 -4.10 -5.47 3.26
CA LEU A 15 -5.44 -5.08 3.73
C LEU A 15 -6.36 -4.71 2.56
N VAL A 16 -7.52 -5.38 2.53
CA VAL A 16 -8.62 -5.08 1.60
C VAL A 16 -9.39 -3.81 2.00
N SER A 17 -9.05 -3.26 3.16
CA SER A 17 -9.57 -2.02 3.73
C SER A 17 -8.42 -1.07 4.07
N THR A 18 -8.75 0.04 4.70
CA THR A 18 -7.77 0.91 5.36
C THR A 18 -7.29 0.26 6.65
N VAL A 19 -6.02 0.43 7.01
CA VAL A 19 -5.53 0.01 8.34
C VAL A 19 -6.11 0.95 9.39
N SER A 20 -6.50 0.41 10.55
CA SER A 20 -6.88 1.25 11.69
C SER A 20 -5.63 1.82 12.35
N VAL A 21 -5.74 3.04 12.89
CA VAL A 21 -4.64 3.68 13.61
C VAL A 21 -4.16 2.83 14.77
N SER A 22 -5.09 2.32 15.59
CA SER A 22 -4.79 1.44 16.73
C SER A 22 -4.05 0.16 16.36
N LEU A 23 -4.19 -0.33 15.13
CA LEU A 23 -3.48 -1.53 14.70
C LEU A 23 -2.01 -1.24 14.39
N LEU A 24 -1.68 -0.03 13.89
CA LEU A 24 -0.30 0.35 13.59
C LEU A 24 0.57 0.39 14.84
N ASP A 25 0.01 0.77 15.99
CA ASP A 25 0.72 0.82 17.28
C ASP A 25 1.24 -0.57 17.74
N HIS A 26 0.66 -1.64 17.20
CA HIS A 26 1.04 -3.01 17.53
C HIS A 26 1.94 -3.67 16.47
N LEU A 27 2.13 -3.02 15.31
CA LEU A 27 2.86 -3.55 14.16
C LEU A 27 4.30 -3.01 14.09
N LEU A 28 5.03 -3.15 15.20
CA LEU A 28 6.37 -2.56 15.39
C LEU A 28 7.46 -3.07 14.43
N CYS A 29 7.24 -4.21 13.78
CA CYS A 29 8.18 -4.81 12.83
C CYS A 29 7.68 -4.75 11.38
N LEU A 30 6.62 -3.97 11.12
CA LEU A 30 6.04 -3.87 9.80
C LEU A 30 7.02 -3.21 8.83
N THR A 31 7.36 -3.94 7.77
CA THR A 31 8.26 -3.49 6.70
C THR A 31 7.51 -3.19 5.41
N HIS A 32 6.43 -3.91 5.14
CA HIS A 32 5.62 -3.75 3.92
C HIS A 32 4.15 -3.66 4.29
N LEU A 33 3.48 -2.60 3.84
CA LEU A 33 2.07 -2.39 4.04
C LEU A 33 1.38 -2.13 2.72
N ALA A 34 0.40 -2.96 2.36
CA ALA A 34 -0.52 -2.73 1.26
C ALA A 34 -1.91 -2.49 1.82
N MET A 35 -2.53 -1.35 1.48
CA MET A 35 -3.87 -1.02 1.93
C MET A 35 -4.66 -0.29 0.86
N THR A 36 -5.99 -0.41 0.91
CA THR A 36 -6.82 0.28 -0.08
C THR A 36 -6.77 1.79 0.06
N TRP A 37 -6.66 2.45 -1.09
CA TRP A 37 -6.72 3.90 -1.14
C TRP A 37 -8.15 4.38 -0.90
N SER A 38 -8.27 5.40 -0.07
CA SER A 38 -9.44 6.26 0.05
C SER A 38 -8.96 7.67 0.39
N THR A 39 -9.83 8.66 0.17
CA THR A 39 -9.56 10.06 0.55
C THR A 39 -9.37 10.23 2.07
N GLY A 40 -9.97 9.36 2.89
CA GLY A 40 -9.73 9.34 4.33
C GLY A 40 -8.38 8.72 4.69
N THR A 41 -7.98 7.63 4.03
CA THR A 41 -6.71 6.93 4.27
C THR A 41 -5.51 7.82 4.03
N SER A 42 -5.56 8.62 2.96
CA SER A 42 -4.45 9.49 2.58
C SER A 42 -4.13 10.53 3.64
N ARG A 43 -5.16 11.13 4.27
CA ARG A 43 -4.97 12.23 5.22
C ARG A 43 -4.61 11.81 6.64
N THR A 44 -5.09 10.64 7.08
CA THR A 44 -4.99 10.23 8.49
C THR A 44 -4.02 9.09 8.70
N VAL A 45 -4.10 8.06 7.87
CA VAL A 45 -3.40 6.79 8.10
C VAL A 45 -2.03 6.77 7.43
N ALA A 46 -1.89 7.40 6.26
CA ALA A 46 -0.62 7.43 5.53
C ALA A 46 0.53 8.05 6.34
N PRO A 47 0.38 9.23 6.99
CA PRO A 47 1.47 9.81 7.78
C PRO A 47 1.89 8.92 8.95
N LEU A 48 0.93 8.26 9.60
CA LEU A 48 1.19 7.37 10.73
C LEU A 48 1.91 6.09 10.29
N ALA A 49 1.50 5.49 9.18
CA ALA A 49 2.21 4.35 8.60
C ALA A 49 3.65 4.75 8.23
N LEU A 50 3.84 5.90 7.60
CA LEU A 50 5.17 6.40 7.24
C LEU A 50 6.03 6.75 8.47
N ALA A 51 5.44 7.16 9.58
CA ALA A 51 6.19 7.37 10.82
C ALA A 51 6.78 6.07 11.41
N LEU A 52 6.35 4.88 10.94
CA LEU A 52 6.93 3.62 11.38
C LEU A 52 8.39 3.49 10.91
N PRO A 53 9.35 3.30 11.85
CA PRO A 53 10.78 3.29 11.52
C PRO A 53 11.20 2.08 10.70
N THR A 54 10.48 0.97 10.82
CA THR A 54 10.77 -0.27 10.10
C THR A 54 10.15 -0.31 8.71
N LEU A 55 9.24 0.62 8.38
CA LEU A 55 8.49 0.57 7.13
C LEU A 55 9.40 0.90 5.94
N LYS A 56 9.56 -0.09 5.07
CA LYS A 56 10.34 -0.02 3.82
C LYS A 56 9.48 0.22 2.59
N MET A 57 8.20 -0.15 2.64
CA MET A 57 7.29 0.00 1.51
C MET A 57 5.86 0.23 1.95
N LEU A 58 5.24 1.27 1.40
CA LEU A 58 3.81 1.54 1.49
C LEU A 58 3.18 1.46 0.10
N VAL A 59 2.18 0.60 -0.07
CA VAL A 59 1.41 0.45 -1.31
C VAL A 59 -0.03 0.87 -1.10
N PHE A 60 -0.48 1.85 -1.89
CA PHE A 60 -1.89 2.19 -2.03
C PHE A 60 -2.55 1.35 -3.12
N VAL A 61 -3.48 0.48 -2.73
CA VAL A 61 -4.28 -0.31 -3.65
C VAL A 61 -5.42 0.53 -4.21
N VAL A 62 -5.33 0.87 -5.49
CA VAL A 62 -6.31 1.64 -6.25
C VAL A 62 -7.25 0.68 -6.98
N HIS A 63 -8.55 0.82 -6.78
CA HIS A 63 -9.50 -0.07 -7.44
C HIS A 63 -9.58 0.22 -8.94
N SER A 64 -9.27 -0.77 -9.78
CA SER A 64 -9.28 -0.62 -11.24
C SER A 64 -10.64 -0.23 -11.81
N ARG A 65 -11.75 -0.62 -11.16
CA ARG A 65 -13.11 -0.25 -11.59
C ARG A 65 -13.60 1.08 -11.01
N ALA A 66 -12.79 1.79 -10.21
CA ALA A 66 -13.13 3.14 -9.79
C ALA A 66 -13.13 4.10 -10.99
N ALA A 67 -13.96 5.15 -10.89
CA ALA A 67 -14.01 6.18 -11.91
C ALA A 67 -12.61 6.75 -12.20
N ARG A 68 -12.31 7.03 -13.47
CA ARG A 68 -10.99 7.52 -13.92
C ARG A 68 -10.48 8.71 -13.08
N PRO A 69 -11.27 9.75 -12.77
CA PRO A 69 -10.79 10.86 -11.95
C PRO A 69 -10.32 10.43 -10.55
N VAL A 70 -11.00 9.45 -9.95
CA VAL A 70 -10.62 8.90 -8.64
C VAL A 70 -9.30 8.14 -8.72
N ARG A 71 -9.11 7.33 -9.77
CA ARG A 71 -7.85 6.61 -10.00
C ARG A 71 -6.69 7.58 -10.20
N GLU A 72 -6.84 8.58 -11.05
CA GLU A 72 -5.77 9.57 -11.31
C GLU A 72 -5.48 10.43 -10.07
N MET A 73 -6.49 10.81 -9.29
CA MET A 73 -6.28 11.49 -8.02
C MET A 73 -5.45 10.63 -7.05
N ALA A 74 -5.75 9.34 -6.93
CA ALA A 74 -5.01 8.43 -6.07
C ALA A 74 -3.54 8.27 -6.50
N LYS A 75 -3.29 8.13 -7.81
CA LYS A 75 -1.93 8.02 -8.37
C LYS A 75 -1.14 9.30 -8.21
N GLY A 76 -1.74 10.45 -8.51
CA GLY A 76 -1.13 11.77 -8.31
C GLY A 76 -0.77 12.03 -6.85
N TYR A 77 -1.67 11.68 -5.92
CA TYR A 77 -1.38 11.76 -4.49
C TYR A 77 -0.21 10.84 -4.08
N THR A 78 -0.21 9.60 -4.57
CA THR A 78 0.85 8.63 -4.30
C THR A 78 2.21 9.15 -4.77
N SER A 79 2.29 9.67 -6.00
CA SER A 79 3.53 10.21 -6.55
C SER A 79 4.01 11.47 -5.81
N MET A 80 3.09 12.36 -5.41
CA MET A 80 3.42 13.50 -4.55
C MET A 80 4.05 13.06 -3.22
N LEU A 81 3.47 12.06 -2.54
CA LEU A 81 4.05 11.52 -1.31
C LEU A 81 5.39 10.82 -1.57
N ARG A 82 5.48 10.04 -2.65
CA ARG A 82 6.68 9.31 -3.04
C ARG A 82 7.87 10.24 -3.24
N ARG A 83 7.69 11.42 -3.83
CA ARG A 83 8.76 12.42 -3.96
C ARG A 83 9.34 12.89 -2.62
N LYS A 84 8.55 12.82 -1.53
CA LYS A 84 9.01 13.19 -0.18
C LYS A 84 9.61 12.01 0.57
N GLU A 85 9.02 10.82 0.43
CA GLU A 85 9.29 9.67 1.29
C GLU A 85 10.06 8.53 0.61
N GLY A 86 10.13 8.49 -0.73
CA GLY A 86 10.81 7.48 -1.55
C GLY A 86 10.21 6.06 -1.52
N ARG A 87 9.48 5.70 -0.46
CA ARG A 87 8.97 4.33 -0.18
C ARG A 87 7.47 4.13 -0.42
N VAL A 88 6.82 5.08 -1.08
CA VAL A 88 5.38 5.04 -1.36
C VAL A 88 5.16 4.63 -2.82
N TRP A 89 4.17 3.77 -3.05
CA TRP A 89 3.84 3.17 -4.35
C TRP A 89 2.33 2.96 -4.47
N PHE A 90 1.82 2.74 -5.68
CA PHE A 90 0.43 2.33 -5.89
C PHE A 90 0.34 1.03 -6.68
N LEU A 91 -0.75 0.30 -6.45
CA LEU A 91 -1.14 -0.88 -7.21
C LEU A 91 -2.57 -0.71 -7.69
N GLU A 92 -2.76 -0.52 -9.00
CA GLU A 92 -4.07 -0.56 -9.62
C GLU A 92 -4.48 -2.01 -9.94
N THR A 93 -5.56 -2.46 -9.30
CA THR A 93 -6.08 -3.82 -9.46
C THR A 93 -7.54 -3.94 -9.04
N ASP A 94 -8.17 -5.06 -9.38
CA ASP A 94 -9.53 -5.37 -8.92
C ASP A 94 -9.50 -5.76 -7.44
N LYS A 95 -10.27 -5.06 -6.60
CA LYS A 95 -10.32 -5.31 -5.16
C LYS A 95 -10.91 -6.69 -4.85
N SER A 96 -11.82 -7.20 -5.69
CA SER A 96 -12.42 -8.53 -5.49
C SER A 96 -11.40 -9.65 -5.69
N LYS A 97 -10.38 -9.42 -6.53
CA LYS A 97 -9.30 -10.36 -6.81
C LYS A 97 -8.10 -10.20 -5.88
N LEU A 98 -8.13 -9.23 -4.96
CA LEU A 98 -6.96 -8.87 -4.16
C LEU A 98 -6.48 -10.04 -3.29
N ARG A 99 -7.43 -10.74 -2.64
CA ARG A 99 -7.14 -11.91 -1.82
C ARG A 99 -6.55 -13.05 -2.65
N GLU A 100 -7.16 -13.38 -3.78
CA GLU A 100 -6.67 -14.41 -4.70
C GLU A 100 -5.24 -14.10 -5.17
N ASN A 101 -4.96 -12.84 -5.52
CA ASN A 101 -3.63 -12.42 -5.93
C ASN A 101 -2.59 -12.59 -4.81
N TRP A 102 -2.94 -12.34 -3.55
CA TRP A 102 -2.05 -12.54 -2.40
C TRP A 102 -1.78 -14.02 -2.13
N GLU A 103 -2.82 -14.85 -2.19
CA GLU A 103 -2.67 -16.30 -2.06
C GLU A 103 -1.82 -16.87 -3.21
N TYR A 104 -1.95 -16.31 -4.41
CA TYR A 104 -1.12 -16.70 -5.56
C TYR A 104 0.34 -16.29 -5.39
N GLU A 105 0.63 -15.08 -4.93
CA GLU A 105 1.98 -14.64 -4.56
C GLU A 105 2.62 -15.58 -3.52
N GLY A 106 1.88 -15.95 -2.48
CA GLY A 106 2.35 -16.90 -1.45
C GLY A 106 2.66 -18.30 -1.97
N LYS A 107 2.14 -18.68 -3.14
CA LYS A 107 2.42 -19.94 -3.84
C LYS A 107 3.57 -19.83 -4.85
N GLY A 108 4.34 -18.73 -4.82
CA GLY A 108 5.43 -18.46 -5.76
C GLY A 108 4.99 -17.72 -7.04
N GLY A 109 3.76 -17.19 -7.05
CA GLY A 109 3.30 -16.29 -8.11
C GLY A 109 4.05 -14.95 -8.11
N PRO A 110 3.81 -14.09 -9.12
CA PRO A 110 4.46 -12.79 -9.22
C PRO A 110 4.19 -11.89 -8.02
N SER A 111 5.24 -11.25 -7.51
CA SER A 111 5.18 -10.30 -6.40
C SER A 111 4.29 -9.10 -6.71
N LEU A 112 3.34 -8.80 -5.82
CA LEU A 112 2.51 -7.62 -5.95
C LEU A 112 3.27 -6.33 -5.63
N TRP A 113 4.29 -6.43 -4.78
CA TRP A 113 5.20 -5.33 -4.47
C TRP A 113 5.96 -4.88 -5.72
N ASP A 114 6.51 -5.83 -6.47
CA ASP A 114 7.21 -5.54 -7.73
C ASP A 114 6.26 -4.99 -8.78
N ARG A 115 5.02 -5.49 -8.80
CA ARG A 115 3.98 -4.97 -9.69
C ARG A 115 3.61 -3.53 -9.32
N ALA A 116 3.52 -3.20 -8.04
CA ALA A 116 3.28 -1.84 -7.57
C ALA A 116 4.42 -0.90 -7.98
N ILE A 117 5.67 -1.35 -7.84
CA ILE A 117 6.86 -0.63 -8.31
C ILE A 117 6.74 -0.32 -9.80
N ARG A 118 6.57 -1.36 -10.63
CA ARG A 118 6.47 -1.21 -12.10
C ARG A 118 5.34 -0.26 -12.50
N GLN A 119 4.15 -0.42 -11.92
CA GLN A 119 3.00 0.43 -12.25
C GLN A 119 3.24 1.90 -11.87
N THR A 120 3.82 2.14 -10.69
CA THR A 120 4.12 3.50 -10.24
C THR A 120 5.18 4.15 -11.13
N THR A 121 6.30 3.47 -11.34
CA THR A 121 7.40 3.97 -12.18
C THR A 121 6.91 4.28 -13.60
N ASN A 122 6.15 3.37 -14.22
CA ASN A 122 5.62 3.59 -15.57
C ASN A 122 4.67 4.79 -15.64
N TRP A 123 3.84 4.97 -14.61
CA TRP A 123 2.93 6.11 -14.55
C TRP A 123 3.70 7.43 -14.36
N GLU A 124 4.72 7.45 -13.51
CA GLU A 124 5.55 8.64 -13.29
C GLU A 124 6.32 9.04 -14.56
N VAL A 125 6.87 8.06 -15.29
CA VAL A 125 7.49 8.30 -16.63
C VAL A 125 6.47 8.86 -17.62
N SER A 126 5.26 8.29 -17.67
CA SER A 126 4.21 8.73 -18.60
C SER A 126 3.69 10.15 -18.30
N HIS A 127 3.93 10.67 -17.09
CA HIS A 127 3.49 11.99 -16.66
C HIS A 127 4.67 12.97 -16.48
N CYS A 128 5.87 12.59 -16.93
CA CYS A 128 7.10 13.40 -16.82
C CYS A 128 7.41 13.83 -15.37
N ILE A 129 7.17 12.94 -14.40
CA ILE A 129 7.42 13.18 -12.97
C ILE A 129 8.78 12.61 -12.54
N LEU A 130 9.30 11.64 -13.29
CA LEU A 130 10.67 11.11 -13.26
C LEU A 130 11.43 11.64 -14.48
#